data_AF-A0A7X0VCM7-F1
#
_entry.id   AF-A0A7X0VCM7-F1
#
_cell.length_a   1.000
_cell.length_b   1.000
_cell.length_c   1.000
_cell.angle_alpha   90.00
_cell.angle_beta   90.00
_cell.angle_gamma   90.00
#
_symmetry.space_group_name_H-M   'P 1'
#
loop_
_entity.id
_entity.type
_entity.pdbx_description
1 polymer ?
#
loop_
_entity_poly.entity_id
_entity_poly.type
_entity_poly.pdbx_seq_one_letter_code
_entity_poly.pdbx_strand_id
1 'polypeptide(L)'
;MPDQLTSALLIVVTIAYLGGAVLLIVALAKVLLAWSVSWRTSAQTSPVDVLLQQRAAAAMAAVAAVANVPPPATDVVAILGAPVAGEADGTVGDGGLAVTRFRAGRPPTVVFARAALTGLSARAVQSLAAHELGHVIRRERSSAAARYSWLVGYLLLVLAGAGLTAAALAASPQLAGPSLLATMSAAVAFLGLRFTFDRREEATADLFAIDLTRDLDAAAELMRFYEKSLARPTPDGGPAWSRLERRWFATHPEPQARLAAMRSRLG
;
A
#
# COMPACT_ATOMS: atom_id res chain seq x y z
N MET A 1 -17.98 -45.63 -14.76
CA MET A 1 -17.40 -44.85 -13.66
C MET A 1 -16.28 -43.86 -14.00
N PRO A 2 -15.59 -43.88 -15.17
CA PRO A 2 -14.58 -42.84 -15.47
C PRO A 2 -15.19 -41.44 -15.61
N ASP A 3 -16.42 -41.32 -16.12
CA ASP A 3 -17.06 -40.02 -16.38
C ASP A 3 -17.38 -39.20 -15.12
N GLN A 4 -17.63 -39.84 -13.98
CA GLN A 4 -17.89 -39.13 -12.71
C GLN A 4 -16.61 -38.60 -12.08
N LEU A 5 -15.50 -39.35 -12.18
CA LEU A 5 -14.19 -38.90 -11.72
C LEU A 5 -13.69 -37.74 -12.58
N THR A 6 -13.86 -37.81 -13.91
CA THR A 6 -13.50 -36.72 -14.84
C THR A 6 -14.36 -35.47 -14.61
N SER A 7 -15.65 -35.64 -14.34
CA SER A 7 -16.56 -34.52 -14.02
C SER A 7 -16.23 -33.87 -12.67
N ALA A 8 -15.93 -34.65 -11.64
CA ALA A 8 -15.49 -34.13 -10.34
C ALA A 8 -14.12 -33.42 -10.46
N LEU A 9 -13.21 -33.96 -11.28
CA LEU A 9 -11.93 -33.33 -11.61
C LEU A 9 -12.12 -31.96 -12.28
N LEU A 10 -13.01 -31.89 -13.27
CA LEU A 10 -13.35 -30.67 -13.99
C LEU A 10 -13.97 -29.64 -13.05
N ILE A 11 -14.82 -30.06 -12.11
CA ILE A 11 -15.40 -29.16 -11.09
C ILE A 11 -14.30 -28.61 -10.18
N VAL A 12 -13.36 -29.44 -9.71
CA VAL A 12 -12.27 -28.98 -8.82
C VAL A 12 -11.27 -28.08 -9.55
N VAL A 13 -10.88 -28.42 -10.79
CA VAL A 13 -10.05 -27.56 -11.64
C VAL A 13 -10.76 -26.26 -11.95
N THR A 14 -12.07 -26.29 -12.20
CA THR A 14 -12.88 -25.09 -12.41
C THR A 14 -12.98 -24.25 -11.15
N ILE A 15 -13.12 -24.85 -9.95
CA ILE A 15 -13.11 -24.12 -8.67
C ILE A 15 -11.73 -23.52 -8.40
N ALA A 16 -10.63 -24.21 -8.70
CA ALA A 16 -9.28 -23.68 -8.56
C ALA A 16 -9.00 -22.55 -9.57
N TYR A 17 -9.49 -22.69 -10.80
CA TYR A 17 -9.42 -21.66 -11.83
C TYR A 17 -10.32 -20.46 -11.48
N LEU A 18 -11.49 -20.70 -10.90
CA LEU A 18 -12.38 -19.66 -10.35
C LEU A 18 -11.78 -19.02 -9.11
N GLY A 19 -11.08 -19.75 -8.25
CA GLY A 19 -10.38 -19.21 -7.08
C GLY A 19 -9.18 -18.36 -7.48
N GLY A 20 -8.37 -18.84 -8.43
CA GLY A 20 -7.30 -18.07 -9.07
C GLY A 20 -7.83 -16.87 -9.83
N ALA A 21 -8.94 -17.01 -10.57
CA ALA A 21 -9.63 -15.92 -11.24
C ALA A 21 -10.26 -14.95 -10.24
N VAL A 22 -10.77 -15.39 -9.10
CA VAL A 22 -11.27 -14.53 -8.01
C VAL A 22 -10.13 -13.77 -7.38
N LEU A 23 -8.97 -14.41 -7.14
CA LEU A 23 -7.78 -13.70 -6.65
C LEU A 23 -7.23 -12.72 -7.68
N LEU A 24 -7.25 -13.09 -8.97
CA LEU A 24 -6.87 -12.21 -10.06
C LEU A 24 -7.89 -11.08 -10.22
N ILE A 25 -9.19 -11.34 -10.09
CA ILE A 25 -10.28 -10.35 -10.11
C ILE A 25 -10.22 -9.49 -8.87
N VAL A 26 -9.85 -9.98 -7.69
CA VAL A 26 -9.69 -9.19 -6.47
C VAL A 26 -8.42 -8.35 -6.55
N ALA A 27 -7.34 -8.87 -7.11
CA ALA A 27 -6.13 -8.10 -7.39
C ALA A 27 -6.38 -7.06 -8.48
N LEU A 28 -7.05 -7.43 -9.57
CA LEU A 28 -7.45 -6.55 -10.65
C LEU A 28 -8.49 -5.55 -10.16
N ALA A 29 -9.43 -5.94 -9.29
CA ALA A 29 -10.39 -5.05 -8.65
C ALA A 29 -9.67 -4.13 -7.67
N LYS A 30 -8.65 -4.57 -6.93
CA LYS A 30 -7.82 -3.67 -6.11
C LYS A 30 -7.04 -2.69 -6.98
N VAL A 31 -6.48 -3.15 -8.10
CA VAL A 31 -5.78 -2.30 -9.07
C VAL A 31 -6.75 -1.32 -9.74
N LEU A 32 -7.92 -1.78 -10.18
CA LEU A 32 -8.99 -0.99 -10.80
C LEU A 32 -9.68 -0.09 -9.78
N LEU A 33 -9.78 -0.48 -8.51
CA LEU A 33 -10.35 0.32 -7.43
C LEU A 33 -9.34 1.40 -7.05
N ALA A 34 -8.06 1.07 -6.88
CA ALA A 34 -6.98 2.04 -6.72
C ALA A 34 -6.89 3.00 -7.92
N TRP A 35 -7.09 2.49 -9.14
CA TRP A 35 -7.16 3.29 -10.36
C TRP A 35 -8.44 4.14 -10.40
N SER A 36 -9.59 3.62 -9.98
CA SER A 36 -10.87 4.34 -9.91
C SER A 36 -10.90 5.39 -8.81
N VAL A 37 -10.19 5.16 -7.69
CA VAL A 37 -10.00 6.11 -6.60
C VAL A 37 -9.01 7.19 -7.05
N SER A 38 -7.99 6.82 -7.85
CA SER A 38 -7.12 7.79 -8.53
C SER A 38 -7.85 8.67 -9.55
N TRP A 39 -8.97 8.19 -10.10
CA TRP A 39 -9.85 8.94 -11.01
C TRP A 39 -10.97 9.70 -10.29
N ARG A 40 -11.61 9.13 -9.26
CA ARG A 40 -12.72 9.76 -8.51
C ARG A 40 -12.25 10.90 -7.61
N THR A 41 -10.99 10.87 -7.17
CA THR A 41 -10.37 12.04 -6.51
C THR A 41 -10.12 13.22 -7.47
N SER A 42 -10.32 13.07 -8.79
CA SER A 42 -10.38 14.19 -9.73
C SER A 42 -11.74 14.87 -9.83
N ALA A 43 -12.80 14.35 -9.18
CA ALA A 43 -14.18 14.82 -9.42
C ALA A 43 -14.81 15.66 -8.27
N GLN A 44 -14.12 15.86 -7.14
CA GLN A 44 -14.59 16.79 -6.09
C GLN A 44 -13.50 17.82 -5.78
N THR A 45 -13.26 18.69 -6.75
CA THR A 45 -12.64 19.99 -6.52
C THR A 45 -13.63 20.84 -5.72
N SER A 46 -13.63 20.70 -4.39
CA SER A 46 -13.86 21.88 -3.54
C SER A 46 -12.89 22.98 -4.02
N PRO A 47 -13.26 24.27 -3.97
CA PRO A 47 -12.38 25.34 -4.44
C PRO A 47 -11.00 25.13 -3.82
N VAL A 48 -9.98 25.04 -4.69
CA VAL A 48 -8.59 24.79 -4.27
C VAL A 48 -8.27 25.83 -3.22
N ASP A 49 -8.01 25.38 -2.00
CA ASP A 49 -7.47 26.27 -0.98
C ASP A 49 -6.03 26.54 -1.38
N VAL A 50 -5.84 27.63 -2.15
CA VAL A 50 -4.57 28.03 -2.74
C VAL A 50 -3.48 28.10 -1.67
N LEU A 51 -3.85 28.43 -0.43
CA LEU A 51 -2.94 28.45 0.70
C LEU A 51 -2.43 27.04 1.06
N LEU A 52 -3.29 26.03 1.05
CA LEU A 52 -2.88 24.64 1.28
C LEU A 52 -2.01 24.12 0.15
N GLN A 53 -2.35 24.46 -1.11
CA GLN A 53 -1.53 24.10 -2.27
C GLN A 53 -0.12 24.72 -2.16
N GLN A 54 -0.03 26.00 -1.80
CA GLN A 54 1.24 26.69 -1.56
C GLN A 54 2.01 26.06 -0.39
N ARG A 55 1.32 25.70 0.69
CA ARG A 55 1.93 25.03 1.85
C ARG A 55 2.53 23.67 1.49
N ALA A 56 1.80 22.86 0.72
CA ALA A 56 2.30 21.58 0.23
C ALA A 56 3.51 21.75 -0.69
N ALA A 57 3.42 22.68 -1.66
CA ALA A 57 4.52 23.00 -2.57
C ALA A 57 5.77 23.52 -1.82
N ALA A 58 5.59 24.41 -0.84
CA ALA A 58 6.68 24.97 -0.06
C ALA A 58 7.37 23.89 0.80
N ALA A 59 6.60 23.01 1.45
CA ALA A 59 7.16 21.90 2.21
C ALA A 59 7.97 20.95 1.31
N MET A 60 7.43 20.58 0.14
CA MET A 60 8.10 19.73 -0.82
C MET A 60 9.36 20.38 -1.41
N ALA A 61 9.29 21.67 -1.77
CA ALA A 61 10.43 22.42 -2.27
C ALA A 61 11.55 22.52 -1.22
N ALA A 62 11.21 22.75 0.05
CA ALA A 62 12.19 22.79 1.12
C ALA A 62 12.96 21.47 1.27
N VAL A 63 12.25 20.33 1.29
CA VAL A 63 12.92 19.02 1.43
C VAL A 63 13.67 18.61 0.17
N ALA A 64 13.15 18.92 -1.01
CA ALA A 64 13.82 18.64 -2.28
C ALA A 64 15.12 19.45 -2.42
N ALA A 65 15.12 20.71 -1.97
CA ALA A 65 16.32 21.54 -1.93
C ALA A 65 17.40 20.95 -1.00
N VAL A 66 17.02 20.49 0.20
CA VAL A 66 17.96 19.83 1.12
C VAL A 66 18.50 18.52 0.53
N ALA A 67 17.66 17.77 -0.18
CA ALA A 67 18.05 16.53 -0.86
C ALA A 67 18.81 16.75 -2.18
N ASN A 68 18.95 18.00 -2.63
CA ASN A 68 19.55 18.39 -3.91
C ASN A 68 18.94 17.66 -5.11
N VAL A 69 17.60 17.60 -5.17
CA VAL A 69 16.83 17.02 -6.27
C VAL A 69 15.74 17.97 -6.76
N PRO A 70 15.28 17.85 -8.02
CA PRO A 70 14.12 18.60 -8.48
C PRO A 70 12.88 18.24 -7.63
N PRO A 71 12.09 19.23 -7.20
CA PRO A 71 10.88 18.95 -6.44
C PRO A 71 9.85 18.21 -7.32
N PRO A 72 9.24 17.12 -6.84
CA PRO A 72 8.08 16.54 -7.51
C PRO A 72 6.91 17.52 -7.50
N ALA A 73 5.97 17.34 -8.43
CA ALA A 73 4.74 18.12 -8.43
C ALA A 73 3.94 17.83 -7.14
N THR A 74 3.15 18.80 -6.68
CA THR A 74 2.28 18.63 -5.51
C THR A 74 0.82 18.84 -5.87
N ASP A 75 -0.06 18.15 -5.15
CA ASP A 75 -1.51 18.30 -5.27
C ASP A 75 -2.15 18.15 -3.88
N VAL A 76 -3.35 18.69 -3.69
CA VAL A 76 -4.07 18.64 -2.41
C VAL A 76 -5.49 18.18 -2.64
N VAL A 77 -5.90 17.15 -1.92
CA VAL A 77 -7.28 16.62 -1.95
C VAL A 77 -7.92 16.72 -0.58
N ALA A 78 -9.24 16.84 -0.54
CA ALA A 78 -9.98 16.88 0.72
C ALA A 78 -9.77 15.57 1.51
N ILE A 79 -9.88 14.42 0.84
CA ILE A 79 -9.75 13.09 1.41
C ILE A 79 -8.93 12.22 0.45
N LEU A 80 -7.95 11.50 0.97
CA LEU A 80 -7.23 10.46 0.24
C LEU A 80 -7.90 9.11 0.47
N GLY A 81 -8.33 8.44 -0.60
CA GLY A 81 -8.99 7.14 -0.50
C GLY A 81 -10.52 7.23 -0.37
N ALA A 82 -11.14 6.17 0.13
CA ALA A 82 -12.56 6.16 0.44
C ALA A 82 -12.83 6.85 1.80
N PRO A 83 -13.94 7.61 1.92
CA PRO A 83 -14.38 8.09 3.23
C PRO A 83 -14.74 6.90 4.12
N VAL A 84 -14.36 6.97 5.39
CA VAL A 84 -14.68 5.93 6.38
C VAL A 84 -16.16 6.08 6.76
N ALA A 85 -16.94 5.00 6.65
CA ALA A 85 -18.39 5.04 6.88
C ALA A 85 -18.72 5.43 8.33
N GLY A 86 -19.61 6.41 8.50
CA GLY A 86 -20.05 6.93 9.80
C GLY A 86 -19.46 8.30 10.20
N GLU A 87 -18.62 8.90 9.36
CA GLU A 87 -18.05 10.23 9.63
C GLU A 87 -18.95 11.36 9.12
N ALA A 88 -19.44 12.19 10.05
CA ALA A 88 -19.71 13.60 9.75
C ALA A 88 -18.38 14.35 9.82
N ASP A 89 -18.02 15.02 8.73
CA ASP A 89 -16.78 15.79 8.51
C ASP A 89 -15.47 14.98 8.27
N GLY A 90 -15.20 14.81 6.97
CA GLY A 90 -14.09 14.05 6.42
C GLY A 90 -12.71 14.52 6.90
N THR A 91 -12.08 13.70 7.73
CA THR A 91 -10.80 14.05 8.33
C THR A 91 -9.64 13.22 7.79
N VAL A 92 -9.71 11.90 7.63
CA VAL A 92 -8.65 11.12 6.91
C VAL A 92 -9.30 9.90 6.28
N GLY A 93 -9.07 9.68 4.98
CA GLY A 93 -9.55 8.47 4.29
C GLY A 93 -8.56 7.31 4.40
N ASP A 94 -8.95 6.13 3.93
CA ASP A 94 -8.12 4.91 4.00
C ASP A 94 -6.81 4.97 3.18
N GLY A 95 -6.64 6.02 2.36
CA GLY A 95 -5.43 6.31 1.61
C GLY A 95 -4.33 7.06 2.38
N GLY A 96 -4.56 7.39 3.65
CA GLY A 96 -3.56 8.02 4.52
C GLY A 96 -3.45 9.54 4.37
N LEU A 97 -2.29 10.09 4.75
CA LEU A 97 -2.05 11.55 4.87
C LEU A 97 -1.39 12.17 3.63
N ALA A 98 -0.61 11.37 2.90
CA ALA A 98 -0.07 11.72 1.60
C ALA A 98 0.10 10.43 0.77
N VAL A 99 0.15 10.59 -0.55
CA VAL A 99 0.48 9.49 -1.46
C VAL A 99 1.24 10.01 -2.67
N THR A 100 2.30 9.29 -3.04
CA THR A 100 3.03 9.56 -4.28
C THR A 100 2.38 8.87 -5.47
N ARG A 101 2.05 9.64 -6.51
CA ARG A 101 1.48 9.18 -7.78
C ARG A 101 2.53 9.22 -8.90
N PHE A 102 2.62 8.11 -9.63
CA PHE A 102 3.47 8.00 -10.82
C PHE A 102 2.58 7.75 -12.04
N ARG A 103 2.66 8.65 -13.03
CA ARG A 103 1.96 8.51 -14.31
C ARG A 103 2.99 8.48 -15.45
N ALA A 104 2.79 7.61 -16.42
CA ALA A 104 3.67 7.55 -17.58
C ALA A 104 3.69 8.90 -18.31
N GLY A 105 4.88 9.38 -18.65
CA GLY A 105 5.06 10.67 -19.36
C GLY A 105 4.77 11.92 -18.54
N ARG A 106 4.57 11.81 -17.23
CA ARG A 106 4.39 12.97 -16.32
C ARG A 106 5.37 12.89 -15.15
N PRO A 107 5.78 14.05 -14.58
CA PRO A 107 6.59 14.05 -13.37
C PRO A 107 5.84 13.39 -12.21
N PRO A 108 6.55 12.80 -11.25
CA PRO A 108 5.96 12.29 -10.02
C PRO A 108 5.16 13.38 -9.32
N THR A 109 4.00 13.03 -8.78
CA THR A 109 3.12 13.97 -8.07
C THR A 109 2.84 13.47 -6.66
N VAL A 110 3.18 14.25 -5.65
CA VAL A 110 2.86 13.95 -4.25
C VAL A 110 1.55 14.63 -3.89
N VAL A 111 0.54 13.82 -3.54
CA VAL A 111 -0.80 14.30 -3.19
C VAL A 111 -0.96 14.29 -1.68
N PHE A 112 -1.26 15.44 -1.09
CA PHE A 112 -1.49 15.58 0.34
C PHE A 112 -2.99 15.58 0.65
N ALA A 113 -3.38 14.93 1.74
CA ALA A 113 -4.69 15.12 2.33
C ALA A 113 -4.77 16.49 3.02
N ARG A 114 -5.91 17.18 2.90
CA ARG A 114 -6.18 18.45 3.57
C ARG A 114 -5.84 18.39 5.06
N ALA A 115 -6.25 17.32 5.74
CA ALA A 115 -6.03 17.16 7.18
C ALA A 115 -4.55 17.08 7.58
N ALA A 116 -3.66 16.58 6.71
CA ALA A 116 -2.23 16.63 6.97
C ALA A 116 -1.73 18.08 6.97
N LEU A 117 -2.21 18.89 6.03
CA LEU A 117 -1.77 20.28 5.87
C LEU A 117 -2.41 21.23 6.89
N THR A 118 -3.58 20.91 7.43
CA THR A 118 -4.24 21.73 8.47
C THR A 118 -3.91 21.26 9.88
N GLY A 119 -3.69 19.96 10.08
CA GLY A 119 -3.52 19.33 11.39
C GLY A 119 -2.08 19.19 11.88
N LEU A 120 -1.09 19.28 10.98
CA LEU A 120 0.34 19.19 11.33
C LEU A 120 0.99 20.56 11.35
N SER A 121 2.10 20.68 12.09
CA SER A 121 3.02 21.81 12.03
C SER A 121 3.76 21.86 10.69
N ALA A 122 4.36 23.01 10.35
CA ALA A 122 5.14 23.14 9.11
C ALA A 122 6.31 22.13 9.05
N ARG A 123 6.97 21.90 10.19
CA ARG A 123 8.07 20.94 10.31
C ARG A 123 7.58 19.49 10.16
N ALA A 124 6.44 19.14 10.74
CA ALA A 124 5.84 17.81 10.56
C ALA A 124 5.34 17.57 9.12
N VAL A 125 4.82 18.60 8.43
CA VAL A 125 4.53 18.52 6.99
C VAL A 125 5.80 18.33 6.16
N GLN A 126 6.92 18.98 6.51
CA GLN A 126 8.21 18.72 5.87
C GLN A 126 8.71 17.29 6.15
N SER A 127 8.53 16.77 7.36
CA SER A 127 8.85 15.35 7.66
C SER A 127 8.03 14.39 6.79
N LEU A 128 6.73 14.67 6.60
CA LEU A 128 5.86 13.88 5.71
C LEU A 128 6.29 14.04 4.23
N ALA A 129 6.62 15.25 3.80
CA ALA A 129 7.12 15.50 2.45
C ALA A 129 8.45 14.79 2.18
N ALA A 130 9.36 14.74 3.15
CA ALA A 130 10.62 14.02 3.05
C ALA A 130 10.42 12.52 2.92
N HIS A 131 9.44 11.95 3.64
CA HIS A 131 9.06 10.54 3.50
C HIS A 131 8.56 10.24 2.07
N GLU A 132 7.64 11.04 1.54
CA GLU A 132 7.13 10.89 0.17
C GLU A 132 8.23 11.10 -0.89
N LEU A 133 9.16 12.04 -0.65
CA LEU A 133 10.32 12.24 -1.52
C LEU A 133 11.23 11.00 -1.54
N GLY A 134 11.36 10.29 -0.42
CA GLY A 134 12.05 9.01 -0.34
C GLY A 134 11.43 7.96 -1.28
N HIS A 135 10.10 7.91 -1.36
CA HIS A 135 9.39 7.05 -2.33
C HIS A 135 9.66 7.47 -3.77
N VAL A 136 9.69 8.78 -4.08
CA VAL A 136 10.03 9.30 -5.42
C VAL A 136 11.43 8.89 -5.84
N ILE A 137 12.44 9.16 -5.01
CA ILE A 137 13.85 8.85 -5.33
C ILE A 137 14.06 7.34 -5.50
N ARG A 138 13.46 6.51 -4.63
CA ARG A 138 13.53 5.05 -4.77
C ARG A 138 12.87 4.61 -6.07
N ARG A 139 11.72 5.19 -6.43
CA ARG A 139 11.01 4.85 -7.66
C ARG A 139 11.86 5.12 -8.89
N GLU A 140 12.53 6.26 -8.95
CA GLU A 140 13.40 6.64 -10.08
C GLU A 140 14.61 5.71 -10.22
N ARG A 141 15.16 5.24 -9.09
CA ARG A 141 16.25 4.25 -9.09
C ARG A 141 15.78 2.82 -9.44
N SER A 142 14.48 2.54 -9.31
CA SER A 142 13.92 1.21 -9.57
C SER A 142 13.50 1.03 -11.03
N SER A 143 13.97 -0.04 -11.68
CA SER A 143 13.50 -0.40 -13.02
C SER A 143 12.05 -0.90 -12.98
N ALA A 144 11.32 -0.73 -14.10
CA ALA A 144 9.96 -1.28 -14.20
C ALA A 144 9.94 -2.81 -13.99
N ALA A 145 10.96 -3.52 -14.48
CA ALA A 145 11.13 -4.95 -14.28
C ALA A 145 11.28 -5.31 -12.80
N ALA A 146 12.09 -4.57 -12.03
CA ALA A 146 12.22 -4.80 -10.60
C ALA A 146 10.88 -4.61 -9.86
N ARG A 147 10.09 -3.60 -10.23
CA ARG A 147 8.79 -3.29 -9.61
C ARG A 147 7.73 -4.36 -9.84
N TYR A 148 7.74 -5.01 -11.01
CA TYR A 148 6.73 -6.01 -11.38
C TYR A 148 7.25 -7.45 -11.31
N SER A 149 8.51 -7.65 -10.91
CA SER A 149 9.13 -8.97 -10.74
C SER A 149 8.32 -9.89 -9.83
N TRP A 150 7.71 -9.35 -8.77
CA TRP A 150 6.89 -10.11 -7.84
C TRP A 150 5.59 -10.62 -8.49
N LEU A 151 4.99 -9.88 -9.43
CA LEU A 151 3.81 -10.34 -10.17
C LEU A 151 4.17 -11.52 -11.07
N VAL A 152 5.32 -11.44 -11.73
CA VAL A 152 5.84 -12.53 -12.57
C VAL A 152 6.14 -13.75 -11.70
N GLY A 153 6.81 -13.57 -10.56
CA GLY A 153 7.08 -14.65 -9.61
C GLY A 153 5.81 -15.30 -9.06
N TYR A 154 4.81 -14.51 -8.70
CA TYR A 154 3.51 -15.01 -8.24
C TYR A 154 2.77 -15.78 -9.34
N LEU A 155 2.75 -15.25 -10.57
CA LEU A 155 2.15 -15.93 -11.71
C LEU A 155 2.83 -17.27 -12.00
N LEU A 156 4.17 -17.29 -12.02
CA LEU A 156 4.94 -18.53 -12.22
C LEU A 156 4.65 -19.57 -11.12
N LEU A 157 4.54 -19.14 -9.86
CA LEU A 157 4.17 -20.01 -8.75
C LEU A 157 2.80 -20.66 -8.97
N VAL A 158 1.79 -19.85 -9.34
CA VAL A 158 0.42 -20.35 -9.57
C VAL A 158 0.38 -21.29 -10.78
N LEU A 159 1.05 -20.95 -11.88
CA LEU A 159 1.11 -21.78 -13.08
C LEU A 159 1.84 -23.11 -12.83
N ALA A 160 2.98 -23.07 -12.14
CA ALA A 160 3.72 -24.27 -11.79
C ALA A 160 2.90 -25.20 -10.89
N GLY A 161 2.23 -24.64 -9.87
CA GLY A 161 1.38 -25.42 -8.98
C GLY A 161 0.14 -26.01 -9.66
N ALA A 162 -0.46 -25.27 -10.60
CA ALA A 162 -1.55 -25.80 -11.44
C ALA A 162 -1.06 -26.96 -12.31
N GLY A 163 0.11 -26.82 -12.95
CA GLY A 163 0.74 -27.88 -13.73
C GLY A 163 1.05 -29.13 -12.91
N LEU A 164 1.64 -28.97 -11.73
CA LEU A 164 1.91 -30.08 -10.79
C LEU A 164 0.63 -30.78 -10.35
N THR A 165 -0.43 -30.02 -10.09
CA THR A 165 -1.73 -30.57 -9.69
C THR A 165 -2.37 -31.36 -10.83
N ALA A 166 -2.32 -30.84 -12.07
CA ALA A 166 -2.82 -31.55 -13.26
C ALA A 166 -2.02 -32.83 -13.53
N ALA A 167 -0.69 -32.78 -13.42
CA ALA A 167 0.16 -33.95 -13.57
C ALA A 167 -0.13 -35.00 -12.48
N ALA A 168 -0.31 -34.57 -11.23
CA ALA A 168 -0.70 -35.45 -10.13
C ALA A 168 -2.08 -36.09 -10.39
N LEU A 169 -3.06 -35.35 -10.89
CA LEU A 169 -4.36 -35.92 -11.24
C LEU A 169 -4.26 -37.01 -12.33
N ALA A 170 -3.36 -36.85 -13.29
CA ALA A 170 -3.18 -37.81 -14.37
C ALA A 170 -2.38 -39.05 -13.94
N ALA A 171 -1.33 -38.87 -13.13
CA ALA A 171 -0.36 -39.92 -12.83
C ALA A 171 -0.50 -40.53 -11.42
N SER A 172 -1.03 -39.80 -10.46
CA SER A 172 -1.14 -40.20 -9.06
C SER A 172 -2.23 -39.39 -8.34
N PRO A 173 -3.53 -39.69 -8.57
CA PRO A 173 -4.64 -38.85 -8.15
C PRO A 173 -4.65 -38.52 -6.64
N GLN A 174 -4.14 -39.43 -5.80
CA GLN A 174 -4.00 -39.20 -4.35
C GLN A 174 -3.09 -38.01 -3.99
N LEU A 175 -2.20 -37.58 -4.89
CA LEU A 175 -1.29 -36.44 -4.69
C LEU A 175 -1.86 -35.11 -5.18
N ALA A 176 -2.97 -35.12 -5.91
CA ALA A 176 -3.54 -33.89 -6.47
C ALA A 176 -4.03 -32.90 -5.40
N GLY A 177 -4.76 -33.40 -4.40
CA GLY A 177 -5.18 -32.60 -3.25
C GLY A 177 -4.00 -31.98 -2.50
N PRO A 178 -2.99 -32.78 -2.08
CA PRO A 178 -1.76 -32.28 -1.49
C PRO A 178 -1.02 -31.24 -2.35
N SER A 179 -0.91 -31.45 -3.66
CA SER A 179 -0.28 -30.50 -4.60
C SER A 179 -1.01 -29.16 -4.65
N LEU A 180 -2.34 -29.19 -4.71
CA LEU A 180 -3.17 -27.98 -4.69
C LEU A 180 -3.00 -27.22 -3.37
N LEU A 181 -3.05 -27.91 -2.24
CA LEU A 181 -2.86 -27.31 -0.92
C LEU A 181 -1.47 -26.68 -0.80
N ALA A 182 -0.41 -27.38 -1.21
CA ALA A 182 0.96 -26.85 -1.19
C ALA A 182 1.09 -25.58 -2.02
N THR A 183 0.46 -25.53 -3.21
CA THR A 183 0.45 -24.35 -4.08
C THR A 183 -0.27 -23.17 -3.42
N MET A 184 -1.45 -23.41 -2.82
CA MET A 184 -2.21 -22.36 -2.14
C MET A 184 -1.46 -21.83 -0.91
N SER A 185 -0.86 -22.71 -0.11
CA SER A 185 -0.03 -22.31 1.02
C SER A 185 1.19 -21.49 0.58
N ALA A 186 1.87 -21.91 -0.49
CA ALA A 186 2.99 -21.16 -1.06
C ALA A 186 2.55 -19.79 -1.59
N ALA A 187 1.40 -19.70 -2.26
CA ALA A 187 0.86 -18.45 -2.76
C ALA A 187 0.53 -17.47 -1.62
N VAL A 188 -0.10 -17.95 -0.54
CA VAL A 188 -0.36 -17.14 0.66
C VAL A 188 0.94 -16.70 1.33
N ALA A 189 1.93 -17.59 1.47
CA ALA A 189 3.24 -17.26 2.02
C ALA A 189 3.98 -16.22 1.16
N PHE A 190 3.90 -16.32 -0.16
CA PHE A 190 4.48 -15.36 -1.09
C PHE A 190 3.86 -13.96 -0.93
N LEU A 191 2.54 -13.87 -0.78
CA LEU A 191 1.85 -12.60 -0.49
C LEU A 191 2.26 -12.04 0.88
N GLY A 192 2.35 -12.90 1.90
CA GLY A 192 2.87 -12.52 3.22
C GLY A 192 4.26 -11.91 3.13
N LEU A 193 5.17 -12.54 2.37
CA LEU A 193 6.51 -12.02 2.12
C LEU A 193 6.47 -10.65 1.40
N ARG A 194 5.56 -10.45 0.43
CA ARG A 194 5.41 -9.15 -0.23
C ARG A 194 5.05 -8.04 0.76
N PHE A 195 4.10 -8.28 1.67
CA PHE A 195 3.76 -7.30 2.70
C PHE A 195 4.94 -6.97 3.62
N THR A 196 5.83 -7.92 3.91
CA THR A 196 7.06 -7.61 4.66
C THR A 196 8.02 -6.71 3.88
N PHE A 197 8.12 -6.88 2.56
CA PHE A 197 8.90 -5.97 1.71
C PHE A 197 8.28 -4.58 1.65
N ASP A 198 6.96 -4.46 1.55
CA ASP A 198 6.26 -3.17 1.61
C ASP A 198 6.60 -2.42 2.91
N ARG A 199 6.51 -3.12 4.05
CA ARG A 199 6.88 -2.54 5.36
C ARG A 199 8.33 -2.09 5.43
N ARG A 200 9.26 -2.83 4.80
CA ARG A 200 10.67 -2.42 4.70
C ARG A 200 10.83 -1.17 3.85
N GLU A 201 10.05 -1.03 2.78
CA GLU A 201 10.12 0.15 1.90
C GLU A 201 9.52 1.40 2.58
N GLU A 202 8.50 1.24 3.41
CA GLU A 202 8.00 2.27 4.33
C GLU A 202 9.05 2.67 5.39
N ALA A 203 9.66 1.69 6.07
CA ALA A 203 10.71 1.96 7.05
C ALA A 203 11.92 2.67 6.41
N THR A 204 12.28 2.32 5.17
CA THR A 204 13.37 2.99 4.44
C THR A 204 13.01 4.44 4.13
N ALA A 205 11.75 4.73 3.80
CA ALA A 205 11.30 6.11 3.57
C ALA A 205 11.31 6.94 4.86
N ASP A 206 10.97 6.35 6.01
CA ASP A 206 11.11 7.01 7.32
C ASP A 206 12.55 7.33 7.67
N LEU A 207 13.45 6.36 7.46
CA LEU A 207 14.87 6.53 7.72
C LEU A 207 15.48 7.59 6.79
N PHE A 208 15.06 7.61 5.52
CA PHE A 208 15.42 8.68 4.60
C PHE A 208 14.93 10.05 5.10
N ALA A 209 13.67 10.14 5.53
CA ALA A 209 13.09 11.38 6.02
C ALA A 209 13.85 11.91 7.25
N ILE A 210 14.15 11.06 8.23
CA ILE A 210 14.86 11.48 9.45
C ILE A 210 16.34 11.81 9.18
N ASP A 211 17.01 11.07 8.28
CA ASP A 211 18.39 11.36 7.87
C ASP A 211 18.48 12.75 7.21
N LEU A 212 17.45 13.12 6.44
CA LEU A 212 17.36 14.37 5.70
C LEU A 212 16.97 15.56 6.59
N THR A 213 15.93 15.42 7.40
CA THR A 213 15.38 16.53 8.20
C THR A 213 16.09 16.71 9.53
N ARG A 214 16.68 15.64 10.08
CA ARG A 214 17.27 15.60 11.43
C ARG A 214 16.32 16.09 12.52
N ASP A 215 15.01 15.89 12.32
CA ASP A 215 13.96 16.46 13.15
C ASP A 215 13.06 15.40 13.77
N LEU A 216 13.49 14.90 14.91
CA LEU A 216 12.78 13.84 15.61
C LEU A 216 11.45 14.30 16.21
N ASP A 217 11.34 15.57 16.60
CA ASP A 217 10.12 16.11 17.20
C ASP A 217 9.01 16.24 16.15
N ALA A 218 9.34 16.71 14.94
CA ALA A 218 8.43 16.72 13.81
C ALA A 218 7.99 15.31 13.40
N ALA A 219 8.93 14.35 13.36
CA ALA A 219 8.60 12.96 13.10
C ALA A 219 7.68 12.37 14.17
N ALA A 220 7.91 12.71 15.45
CA ALA A 220 7.06 12.26 16.56
C ALA A 220 5.66 12.87 16.49
N GLU A 221 5.54 14.15 16.10
CA GLU A 221 4.25 14.80 15.85
C GLU A 221 3.48 14.09 14.73
N LEU A 222 4.14 13.82 13.60
CA LEU A 222 3.55 13.09 12.48
C LEU A 222 3.04 11.71 12.92
N MET A 223 3.84 10.94 13.68
CA MET A 223 3.44 9.61 14.15
C MET A 223 2.25 9.68 15.12
N ARG A 224 2.22 10.66 16.03
CA ARG A 224 1.06 10.88 16.92
C ARG A 224 -0.20 11.27 16.14
N PHE A 225 -0.06 12.11 15.11
CA PHE A 225 -1.18 12.50 14.26
C PHE A 225 -1.71 11.32 13.45
N TYR A 226 -0.81 10.47 12.93
CA TYR A 226 -1.16 9.24 12.23
C TYR A 226 -1.87 8.26 13.17
N GLU A 227 -1.35 8.07 14.38
CA GLU A 227 -1.99 7.26 15.43
C GLU A 227 -3.38 7.81 15.78
N LYS A 228 -3.54 9.12 16.02
CA LYS A 228 -4.85 9.73 16.31
C LYS A 228 -5.84 9.62 15.13
N SER A 229 -5.34 9.72 13.90
CA SER A 229 -6.15 9.63 12.69
C SER A 229 -6.56 8.19 12.37
N LEU A 230 -5.73 7.20 12.72
CA LEU A 230 -6.01 5.77 12.51
C LEU A 230 -6.66 5.07 13.72
N ALA A 231 -6.49 5.59 14.93
CA ALA A 231 -7.00 5.01 16.18
C ALA A 231 -8.48 5.35 16.44
N ARG A 232 -9.20 5.89 15.44
CA ARG A 232 -10.63 6.12 15.63
C ARG A 232 -11.34 4.76 15.76
N PRO A 233 -12.13 4.58 16.82
CA PRO A 233 -12.66 3.28 17.16
C PRO A 233 -13.59 2.79 16.05
N THR A 234 -13.39 1.54 15.61
CA THR A 234 -14.53 0.74 15.16
C THR A 234 -15.60 0.84 16.24
N PRO A 235 -16.89 1.02 15.92
CA PRO A 235 -17.94 0.99 16.93
C PRO A 235 -17.71 -0.23 17.84
N ASP A 236 -17.70 0.01 19.15
CA ASP A 236 -17.33 -0.95 20.18
C ASP A 236 -18.00 -2.31 19.89
N GLY A 237 -17.21 -3.30 19.45
CA GLY A 237 -17.73 -4.63 19.10
C GLY A 237 -17.21 -5.29 17.83
N GLY A 238 -16.28 -4.68 17.08
CA GLY A 238 -15.68 -5.33 15.90
C GLY A 238 -15.00 -6.67 16.23
N PRO A 239 -15.21 -7.76 15.44
CA PRO A 239 -14.65 -9.08 15.71
C PRO A 239 -13.12 -9.04 15.84
N ALA A 240 -12.54 -9.86 16.73
CA ALA A 240 -11.08 -9.97 16.89
C ALA A 240 -10.36 -10.31 15.57
N TRP A 241 -11.04 -11.01 14.66
CA TRP A 241 -10.57 -11.28 13.30
C TRP A 241 -10.31 -10.01 12.49
N SER A 242 -11.15 -8.97 12.62
CA SER A 242 -10.95 -7.69 11.92
C SER A 242 -9.69 -6.94 12.40
N ARG A 243 -9.31 -7.11 13.68
CA ARG A 243 -8.05 -6.57 14.21
C ARG A 243 -6.84 -7.35 13.70
N LEU A 244 -6.96 -8.68 13.61
CA LEU A 244 -5.91 -9.55 13.07
C LEU A 244 -5.69 -9.28 11.57
N GLU A 245 -6.78 -9.17 10.80
CA GLU A 245 -6.78 -8.86 9.38
C GLU A 245 -6.14 -7.49 9.11
N ARG A 246 -6.53 -6.45 9.86
CA ARG A 246 -5.87 -5.14 9.77
C ARG A 246 -4.38 -5.22 10.09
N ARG A 247 -3.98 -5.99 11.10
CA ARG A 247 -2.55 -6.14 11.46
C ARG A 247 -1.75 -6.92 10.41
N TRP A 248 -2.36 -7.92 9.78
CA TRP A 248 -1.73 -8.72 8.73
C TRP A 248 -1.64 -7.97 7.40
N PHE A 249 -2.68 -7.23 7.02
CA PHE A 249 -2.76 -6.45 5.79
C PHE A 249 -2.32 -4.98 5.94
N ALA A 250 -1.98 -4.53 7.15
CA ALA A 250 -1.34 -3.23 7.35
C ALA A 250 0.01 -3.24 6.61
N THR A 251 0.05 -2.45 5.56
CA THR A 251 1.25 -2.14 4.76
C THR A 251 2.23 -1.27 5.54
N HIS A 252 1.76 -0.56 6.57
CA HIS A 252 2.59 0.31 7.42
C HIS A 252 2.86 -0.33 8.79
N PRO A 253 4.12 -0.30 9.28
CA PRO A 253 4.44 -0.67 10.66
C PRO A 253 3.75 0.26 11.67
N GLU A 254 3.62 -0.20 12.91
CA GLU A 254 3.02 0.59 13.99
C GLU A 254 3.79 1.92 14.19
N PRO A 255 3.11 3.07 14.40
CA PRO A 255 3.76 4.39 14.47
C PRO A 255 4.85 4.49 15.54
N GLN A 256 4.66 3.81 16.67
CA GLN A 256 5.64 3.78 17.76
C GLN A 256 6.91 3.01 17.37
N ALA A 257 6.79 1.91 16.63
CA ALA A 257 7.92 1.15 16.12
C ALA A 257 8.71 1.96 15.06
N ARG A 258 8.02 2.69 14.19
CA ARG A 258 8.64 3.63 13.23
C ARG A 258 9.43 4.71 13.96
N LEU A 259 8.84 5.32 14.98
CA LEU A 259 9.50 6.35 15.78
C LEU A 259 10.72 5.83 16.55
N ALA A 260 10.64 4.62 17.11
CA ALA A 260 11.79 4.00 17.77
C ALA A 260 12.96 3.77 16.79
N ALA A 261 12.68 3.30 15.56
CA ALA A 261 13.69 3.13 14.52
C ALA A 261 14.33 4.46 14.08
N MET A 262 13.52 5.52 13.96
CA MET A 262 14.03 6.87 13.66
C MET A 262 14.90 7.42 14.81
N ARG A 263 14.52 7.18 16.07
CA ARG A 263 15.35 7.53 17.24
C ARG A 263 16.70 6.83 17.21
N SER A 264 16.71 5.51 16.99
CA SER A 264 17.95 4.74 16.93
C SER A 264 18.85 5.12 15.76
N ARG A 265 18.31 5.76 14.72
CA ARG A 265 19.08 6.21 13.56
C ARG A 265 19.85 7.52 13.83
N LEU A 266 19.36 8.36 14.73
CA LEU A 266 19.96 9.66 15.06
C LEU A 266 20.88 9.64 16.30
N GLY A 267 20.71 8.65 17.19
CA GLY A 267 21.58 8.42 18.35
C GLY A 267 22.86 7.68 17.96
#